data_AF-A0A7I7WZK1-F1
#
_entry.id   AF-A0A7I7WZK1-F1
#
_cell.length_a   1.000
_cell.length_b   1.000
_cell.length_c   1.000
_cell.angle_alpha   90.00
_cell.angle_beta   90.00
_cell.angle_gamma   90.00
#
_symmetry.space_group_name_H-M   'P 1'
#
loop_
_entity.id
_entity.type
_entity.pdbx_description
1 polymer ?
#
loop_
_entity_poly.entity_id
_entity_poly.type
_entity_poly.pdbx_seq_one_letter_code
_entity_poly.pdbx_strand_id
1 'polypeptide(L)'
;MPIARSAYAHDVELWVDGGDQTAFTSALAMHETDSWAGRHTGDVDESVATFDEHEWWIARLLARQGHNVIALPTRHLAGLRSPDAAVSGLLTEFKTYTGRNPRQLLSRVPKAWPQADRVVVGVDAPWDSAMLRSVFHAATASARRRGMRAVMFVGDGFQLEWGDWNGCLASSATTEHPGGIAAATAAGCGGTDDDRHRRAADLAGPGDEVLIVLGHACFR
;
A
#
# COMPACT_ATOMS: atom_id res chain seq x y z
N MET A 1 8.68 -20.57 7.66
CA MET A 1 10.12 -20.86 7.48
C MET A 1 10.76 -19.70 6.71
N PRO A 2 11.95 -19.18 7.07
CA PRO A 2 12.61 -18.12 6.30
C PRO A 2 13.03 -18.57 4.87
N ILE A 3 13.08 -17.65 3.92
CA ILE A 3 13.35 -17.94 2.50
C ILE A 3 14.72 -18.56 2.26
N ALA A 4 15.75 -18.15 3.00
CA ALA A 4 17.10 -18.72 2.91
C ALA A 4 17.17 -20.21 3.26
N ARG A 5 16.15 -20.74 3.95
CA ARG A 5 16.05 -22.15 4.33
C ARG A 5 14.98 -22.91 3.55
N SER A 6 14.36 -22.26 2.56
CA SER A 6 13.32 -22.84 1.72
C SER A 6 13.88 -23.38 0.40
N ALA A 7 13.07 -24.13 -0.34
CA ALA A 7 13.42 -24.57 -1.70
C ALA A 7 13.67 -23.40 -2.66
N TYR A 8 13.17 -22.21 -2.33
CA TYR A 8 13.21 -20.99 -3.14
C TYR A 8 14.46 -20.13 -2.89
N ALA A 9 15.38 -20.55 -2.01
CA ALA A 9 16.63 -19.84 -1.79
C ALA A 9 17.45 -19.71 -3.09
N HIS A 10 17.44 -20.75 -3.93
CA HIS A 10 18.12 -20.74 -5.22
C HIS A 10 17.51 -19.74 -6.21
N ASP A 11 16.20 -19.51 -6.17
CA ASP A 11 15.54 -18.52 -7.03
C ASP A 11 15.99 -17.09 -6.71
N VAL A 12 16.33 -16.81 -5.44
CA VAL A 12 16.95 -15.53 -5.03
C VAL A 12 18.31 -15.35 -5.69
N GLU A 13 19.17 -16.38 -5.64
CA GLU A 13 20.50 -16.35 -6.26
C GLU A 13 20.40 -16.14 -7.78
N LEU A 14 19.57 -16.93 -8.46
CA LEU A 14 19.34 -16.81 -9.90
C LEU A 14 18.86 -15.42 -10.29
N TRP A 15 17.94 -14.85 -9.51
CA TRP A 15 17.41 -13.51 -9.75
C TRP A 15 18.50 -12.43 -9.59
N VAL A 16 19.32 -12.52 -8.53
CA VAL A 16 20.46 -11.62 -8.30
C VAL A 16 21.42 -11.66 -9.48
N ASP A 17 21.70 -12.84 -10.03
CA ASP A 17 22.59 -13.07 -11.17
C ASP A 17 22.00 -12.69 -12.54
N GLY A 18 20.86 -12.00 -12.55
CA GLY A 18 20.24 -11.49 -13.78
C GLY A 18 19.08 -12.32 -14.30
N GLY A 19 18.60 -13.26 -13.50
CA GLY A 19 17.41 -14.07 -13.79
C GLY A 19 16.13 -13.24 -13.98
N ASP A 20 15.13 -13.91 -14.54
CA ASP A 20 13.86 -13.30 -14.90
C ASP A 20 13.05 -12.85 -13.67
N GLN A 21 12.53 -11.62 -13.73
CA GLN A 21 11.79 -11.01 -12.63
C GLN A 21 10.41 -11.65 -12.43
N THR A 22 9.78 -12.14 -13.50
CA THR A 22 8.46 -12.78 -13.42
C THR A 22 8.58 -14.14 -12.75
N ALA A 23 9.56 -14.94 -13.16
CA ALA A 23 9.88 -16.23 -12.54
C ALA A 23 10.17 -16.07 -11.04
N PHE A 24 10.99 -15.07 -10.66
CA PHE A 24 11.27 -14.81 -9.25
C PHE A 24 10.02 -14.38 -8.47
N THR A 25 9.14 -13.57 -9.06
CA THR A 25 7.87 -13.21 -8.42
C THR A 25 6.96 -14.43 -8.21
N SER A 26 6.93 -15.37 -9.16
CA SER A 26 6.23 -16.64 -8.98
C SER A 26 6.84 -17.50 -7.87
N ALA A 27 8.17 -17.56 -7.78
CA ALA A 27 8.87 -18.27 -6.69
C ALA A 27 8.55 -17.66 -5.32
N LEU A 28 8.49 -16.33 -5.21
CA LEU A 28 8.08 -15.65 -3.98
C LEU A 28 6.65 -16.03 -3.57
N ALA A 29 5.69 -16.03 -4.51
CA ALA A 29 4.31 -16.44 -4.22
C ALA A 29 4.21 -17.92 -3.78
N MET A 30 4.99 -18.80 -4.42
CA MET A 30 5.06 -20.21 -4.03
C MET A 30 5.72 -20.36 -2.64
N HIS A 31 6.76 -19.58 -2.33
CA HIS A 31 7.35 -19.55 -1.00
C HIS A 31 6.32 -19.20 0.08
N GLU A 32 5.48 -18.17 -0.12
CA GLU A 32 4.45 -17.80 0.86
C GLU A 32 3.44 -18.93 1.10
N THR A 33 3.04 -19.60 0.02
CA THR A 33 2.09 -20.72 0.08
C THR A 33 2.69 -21.91 0.81
N ASP A 34 3.91 -22.31 0.46
CA ASP A 34 4.53 -23.53 0.99
C ASP A 34 5.11 -23.34 2.39
N SER A 35 5.73 -22.18 2.65
CA SER A 35 6.48 -21.94 3.89
C SER A 35 5.63 -21.36 5.00
N TRP A 36 4.54 -20.66 4.64
CA TRP A 36 3.68 -19.94 5.57
C TRP A 36 2.19 -20.26 5.40
N ALA A 37 1.82 -21.21 4.54
CA ALA A 37 0.42 -21.58 4.26
C ALA A 37 -0.44 -20.38 3.84
N GLY A 38 0.16 -19.39 3.17
CA GLY A 38 -0.50 -18.13 2.80
C GLY A 38 -0.92 -17.25 3.98
N ARG A 39 -0.38 -17.50 5.19
CA ARG A 39 -0.65 -16.70 6.39
C ARG A 39 0.45 -15.69 6.62
N HIS A 40 0.11 -14.61 7.33
CA HIS A 40 1.11 -13.66 7.80
C HIS A 40 1.94 -14.28 8.93
N THR A 41 3.25 -14.07 8.91
CA THR A 41 4.16 -14.54 9.97
C THR A 41 4.17 -13.60 11.17
N GLY A 42 3.91 -12.30 10.95
CA GLY A 42 4.08 -11.25 11.94
C GLY A 42 5.54 -10.80 12.12
N ASP A 43 6.48 -11.42 11.40
CA ASP A 43 7.92 -11.16 11.47
C ASP A 43 8.46 -10.74 10.10
N VAL A 44 9.60 -10.04 10.11
CA VAL A 44 10.34 -9.66 8.90
C VAL A 44 11.40 -10.71 8.60
N ASP A 45 11.46 -11.17 7.35
CA ASP A 45 12.46 -12.12 6.88
C ASP A 45 13.68 -11.39 6.27
N GLU A 46 14.74 -11.26 7.07
CA GLU A 46 16.04 -10.72 6.66
C GLU A 46 17.09 -11.83 6.42
N SER A 47 16.65 -13.04 6.08
CA SER A 47 17.55 -14.20 5.99
C SER A 47 18.47 -14.20 4.77
N VAL A 48 18.19 -13.39 3.74
CA VAL A 48 19.02 -13.27 2.51
C VAL A 48 19.60 -11.86 2.32
N ALA A 49 19.07 -10.86 3.00
CA ALA A 49 19.53 -9.48 3.00
C ALA A 49 19.08 -8.78 4.28
N THR A 50 19.75 -7.70 4.67
CA THR A 50 19.38 -6.88 5.83
C THR A 50 18.88 -5.52 5.38
N PHE A 51 17.80 -5.05 5.96
CA PHE A 51 17.31 -3.69 5.77
C PHE A 51 18.17 -2.67 6.51
N ASP A 52 18.22 -1.45 5.98
CA ASP A 52 18.68 -0.31 6.77
C ASP A 52 17.64 0.10 7.85
N GLU A 53 17.98 1.05 8.72
CA GLU A 53 17.09 1.50 9.80
C GLU A 53 15.71 1.96 9.31
N HIS A 54 15.65 2.66 8.17
CA HIS A 54 14.40 3.22 7.66
C HIS A 54 13.58 2.15 6.94
N GLU A 55 14.22 1.29 6.17
CA GLU A 55 13.59 0.15 5.51
C GLU A 55 13.05 -0.84 6.55
N TRP A 56 13.80 -1.08 7.62
CA TRP A 56 13.39 -1.96 8.72
C TRP A 56 12.16 -1.40 9.46
N TRP A 57 12.11 -0.09 9.67
CA TRP A 57 10.93 0.56 10.24
C TRP A 57 9.68 0.35 9.37
N ILE A 58 9.81 0.52 8.05
CA ILE A 58 8.72 0.25 7.09
C ILE A 58 8.31 -1.23 7.14
N ALA A 59 9.28 -2.14 7.05
CA ALA A 59 9.05 -3.59 7.07
C ALA A 59 8.30 -4.02 8.34
N ARG A 60 8.67 -3.47 9.49
CA ARG A 60 8.01 -3.76 10.77
C ARG A 60 6.57 -3.25 10.82
N LEU A 61 6.29 -2.06 10.28
CA LEU A 61 4.93 -1.55 10.18
C LEU A 61 4.06 -2.48 9.32
N LEU A 62 4.57 -2.88 8.15
CA LEU A 62 3.91 -3.80 7.24
C LEU A 62 3.65 -5.18 7.89
N ALA A 63 4.63 -5.75 8.59
CA ALA A 63 4.48 -7.01 9.29
C ALA A 63 3.36 -6.98 10.35
N ARG A 64 3.27 -5.88 11.10
CA ARG A 64 2.18 -5.64 12.07
C ARG A 64 0.82 -5.45 11.41
N GLN A 65 0.80 -4.96 10.18
CA GLN A 65 -0.40 -4.78 9.36
C GLN A 65 -0.82 -6.06 8.63
N GLY A 66 -0.10 -7.17 8.84
CA GLY A 66 -0.46 -8.49 8.30
C GLY A 66 0.16 -8.79 6.94
N HIS A 67 1.17 -8.02 6.50
CA HIS A 67 1.95 -8.36 5.32
C HIS A 67 3.14 -9.24 5.68
N ASN A 68 3.43 -10.25 4.87
CA ASN A 68 4.75 -10.88 4.91
C ASN A 68 5.75 -9.97 4.21
N VAL A 69 6.94 -9.82 4.81
CA VAL A 69 8.00 -8.97 4.26
C VAL A 69 9.31 -9.75 4.24
N ILE A 70 9.93 -9.80 3.06
CA ILE A 70 11.26 -10.39 2.83
C ILE A 70 12.19 -9.29 2.32
N ALA A 71 13.34 -9.10 2.96
CA ALA A 71 14.40 -8.24 2.45
C ALA A 71 15.05 -8.89 1.23
N LEU A 72 15.26 -8.12 0.16
CA LEU A 72 15.86 -8.63 -1.07
C LEU A 72 17.29 -8.12 -1.24
N PRO A 73 18.22 -8.95 -1.75
CA PRO A 73 19.56 -8.49 -2.07
C PRO A 73 19.55 -7.47 -3.23
N THR A 74 20.45 -6.50 -3.15
CA THR A 74 20.66 -5.52 -4.23
C THR A 74 21.17 -6.19 -5.51
N ARG A 75 20.60 -5.81 -6.65
CA ARG A 75 21.06 -6.21 -7.98
C ARG A 75 21.99 -5.17 -8.57
N HIS A 76 23.25 -5.53 -8.76
CA HIS A 76 24.27 -4.63 -9.30
C HIS A 76 24.33 -4.58 -10.84
N LEU A 77 23.47 -5.34 -11.52
CA LEU A 77 23.43 -5.43 -12.98
C LEU A 77 22.68 -4.24 -13.59
N ALA A 78 23.37 -3.49 -14.44
CA ALA A 78 22.81 -2.31 -15.09
C ALA A 78 21.57 -2.64 -15.94
N GLY A 79 20.54 -1.80 -15.84
CA GLY A 79 19.28 -1.96 -16.58
C GLY A 79 18.28 -2.93 -15.94
N LEU A 80 18.66 -3.63 -14.87
CA LEU A 80 17.75 -4.45 -14.10
C LEU A 80 17.17 -3.67 -12.92
N ARG A 81 15.91 -3.99 -12.60
CA ARG A 81 15.23 -3.49 -11.40
C ARG A 81 15.81 -4.14 -10.15
N SER A 82 16.01 -3.36 -9.10
CA SER A 82 16.51 -3.79 -7.79
C SER A 82 15.56 -3.33 -6.67
N PRO A 83 14.38 -3.94 -6.53
CA PRO A 83 13.45 -3.67 -5.43
C PRO A 83 14.10 -4.01 -4.08
N ASP A 84 13.78 -3.21 -3.05
CA ASP A 84 14.29 -3.40 -1.68
C ASP A 84 13.68 -4.65 -1.01
N ALA A 85 12.42 -4.98 -1.31
CA ALA A 85 11.67 -6.01 -0.60
C ALA A 85 10.71 -6.81 -1.47
N ALA A 86 10.29 -7.97 -0.96
CA ALA A 86 9.05 -8.62 -1.35
C ALA A 86 8.00 -8.41 -0.25
N VAL A 87 6.87 -7.80 -0.59
CA VAL A 87 5.72 -7.59 0.30
C VAL A 87 4.57 -8.46 -0.17
N SER A 88 4.18 -9.45 0.62
CA SER A 88 3.12 -10.42 0.27
C SER A 88 3.37 -11.06 -1.10
N GLY A 89 4.61 -11.51 -1.32
CA GLY A 89 5.08 -12.14 -2.57
C GLY A 89 5.38 -11.17 -3.72
N LEU A 90 5.17 -9.85 -3.55
CA LEU A 90 5.30 -8.86 -4.62
C LEU A 90 6.53 -7.97 -4.46
N LEU A 91 7.30 -7.84 -5.53
CA LEU A 91 8.47 -6.98 -5.59
C LEU A 91 8.12 -5.51 -5.38
N THR A 92 8.73 -4.89 -4.38
CA THR A 92 8.32 -3.61 -3.82
C THR A 92 9.53 -2.76 -3.47
N GLU A 93 9.48 -1.49 -3.86
CA GLU A 93 10.46 -0.49 -3.45
C GLU A 93 10.00 0.21 -2.17
N PHE A 94 10.93 0.46 -1.24
CA PHE A 94 10.74 1.28 -0.06
C PHE A 94 11.29 2.69 -0.25
N LYS A 95 10.55 3.67 0.25
CA LYS A 95 10.99 5.07 0.30
C LYS A 95 10.59 5.68 1.63
N THR A 96 11.41 6.57 2.15
CA THR A 96 11.12 7.24 3.43
C THR A 96 10.93 8.73 3.24
N TYR A 97 10.05 9.32 4.03
CA TYR A 97 9.77 10.74 4.07
C TYR A 97 9.58 11.24 5.50
N THR A 98 10.43 12.16 5.93
CA THR A 98 10.46 12.77 7.28
C THR A 98 10.19 14.29 7.27
N GLY A 99 9.66 14.82 6.16
CA GLY A 99 9.62 16.26 5.87
C GLY A 99 8.29 16.95 6.18
N ARG A 100 8.25 18.27 5.90
CA ARG A 100 7.03 19.09 5.99
C ARG A 100 6.51 19.63 4.67
N ASN A 101 7.18 19.36 3.54
CA ASN A 101 6.74 19.74 2.21
C ASN A 101 6.02 18.58 1.47
N PRO A 102 4.68 18.64 1.27
CA PRO A 102 3.88 17.61 0.58
C PRO A 102 4.40 17.22 -0.80
N ARG A 103 5.01 18.16 -1.54
CA ARG A 103 5.57 17.89 -2.87
C ARG A 103 6.76 16.94 -2.82
N GLN A 104 7.53 16.97 -1.73
CA GLN A 104 8.65 16.06 -1.55
C GLN A 104 8.17 14.63 -1.25
N LEU A 105 7.08 14.46 -0.47
CA LEU A 105 6.43 13.16 -0.31
C LEU A 105 5.93 12.64 -1.67
N LEU A 106 5.20 13.47 -2.41
CA LEU A 106 4.71 13.13 -3.75
C LEU A 106 5.85 12.70 -4.70
N SER A 107 7.04 13.32 -4.57
CA SER A 107 8.21 12.98 -5.38
C SER A 107 8.80 11.60 -5.11
N ARG A 108 8.43 10.93 -4.00
CA ARG A 108 8.95 9.59 -3.67
C ARG A 108 8.45 8.52 -4.63
N VAL A 109 7.20 8.60 -5.04
CA VAL A 109 6.59 7.65 -5.98
C VAL A 109 7.32 7.58 -7.33
N PRO A 110 7.54 8.69 -8.08
CA PRO A 110 8.27 8.61 -9.34
C PRO A 110 9.74 8.21 -9.18
N LYS A 111 10.34 8.41 -8.00
CA LYS A 111 11.72 7.97 -7.71
C LYS A 111 11.83 6.46 -7.49
N ALA A 112 10.75 5.81 -7.08
CA ALA A 112 10.70 4.36 -6.90
C ALA A 112 10.48 3.59 -8.20
N TRP A 113 9.86 4.22 -9.20
CA TRP A 113 9.48 3.58 -10.47
C TRP A 113 10.61 2.83 -11.21
N PRO A 114 11.87 3.33 -11.24
CA PRO A 114 12.97 2.59 -11.87
C PRO A 114 13.30 1.27 -11.18
N GLN A 115 12.94 1.09 -9.90
CA GLN A 115 13.30 -0.08 -9.10
C GLN A 115 12.16 -1.09 -8.98
N ALA A 116 10.91 -0.62 -8.92
CA ALA A 116 9.74 -1.50 -8.84
C ALA A 116 8.50 -0.85 -9.45
N ASP A 117 7.52 -1.67 -9.80
CA ASP A 117 6.19 -1.17 -10.19
C ASP A 117 5.27 -0.92 -8.98
N ARG A 118 5.73 -1.22 -7.77
CA ARG A 118 5.04 -0.99 -6.49
C ARG A 118 5.96 -0.23 -5.54
N VAL A 119 5.38 0.67 -4.76
CA VAL A 119 6.14 1.45 -3.78
C VAL A 119 5.38 1.52 -2.46
N VAL A 120 6.11 1.27 -1.38
CA VAL A 120 5.69 1.65 -0.03
C VAL A 120 6.49 2.89 0.37
N VAL A 121 5.81 3.94 0.78
CA VAL A 121 6.43 5.12 1.37
C VAL A 121 6.17 5.14 2.87
N GLY A 122 7.22 4.99 3.66
CA GLY A 122 7.20 5.27 5.09
C GLY A 122 7.13 6.78 5.31
N VAL A 123 6.06 7.23 5.95
CA VAL A 123 5.75 8.65 6.16
C VAL A 123 5.77 8.95 7.65
N ASP A 124 6.83 9.63 8.06
CA ASP A 124 6.97 10.23 9.39
C ASP A 124 6.82 11.76 9.24
N ALA A 125 5.57 12.23 9.29
CA ALA A 125 5.26 13.64 9.09
C ALA A 125 4.16 14.10 10.06
N PRO A 126 4.24 15.32 10.60
CA PRO A 126 3.26 15.86 11.55
C PRO A 126 2.04 16.41 10.81
N TRP A 127 1.41 15.61 9.96
CA TRP A 127 0.25 16.00 9.16
C TRP A 127 -1.00 15.25 9.61
N ASP A 128 -2.13 15.93 9.50
CA ASP A 128 -3.43 15.29 9.70
C ASP A 128 -3.77 14.31 8.55
N SER A 129 -4.80 13.51 8.80
CA SER A 129 -5.26 12.52 7.84
C SER A 129 -5.81 13.14 6.55
N ALA A 130 -6.31 14.38 6.56
CA ALA A 130 -6.86 15.03 5.38
C ALA A 130 -5.76 15.41 4.39
N MET A 131 -4.66 15.98 4.91
CA MET A 131 -3.46 16.27 4.14
C MET A 131 -2.84 14.98 3.57
N LEU A 132 -2.67 13.94 4.41
CA LEU A 132 -2.13 12.65 3.96
C LEU A 132 -2.95 12.04 2.83
N ARG A 133 -4.29 12.03 2.96
CA ARG A 133 -5.19 11.54 1.90
C ARG A 133 -5.09 12.36 0.62
N SER A 134 -5.01 13.69 0.72
CA SER A 134 -4.84 14.58 -0.44
C SER A 134 -3.54 14.27 -1.21
N VAL A 135 -2.41 14.14 -0.49
CA VAL A 135 -1.14 13.78 -1.10
C VAL A 135 -1.17 12.37 -1.69
N PHE A 136 -1.81 11.43 -0.99
CA PHE A 136 -1.99 10.06 -1.47
C PHE A 136 -2.80 10.00 -2.78
N HIS A 137 -3.89 10.76 -2.90
CA HIS A 137 -4.64 10.86 -4.15
C HIS A 137 -3.80 11.45 -5.30
N ALA A 138 -3.00 12.48 -5.03
CA ALA A 138 -2.07 13.01 -6.03
C ALA A 138 -0.99 11.99 -6.42
N ALA A 139 -0.50 11.21 -5.46
CA ALA A 139 0.50 10.17 -5.65
C ALA A 139 -0.01 9.01 -6.52
N THR A 140 -1.23 8.52 -6.25
CA THR A 140 -1.87 7.46 -7.04
C THR A 140 -2.16 7.93 -8.47
N ALA A 141 -2.63 9.16 -8.67
CA ALA A 141 -2.79 9.73 -10.02
C ALA A 141 -1.44 9.82 -10.77
N SER A 142 -0.37 10.19 -10.07
CA SER A 142 1.00 10.23 -10.60
C SER A 142 1.54 8.84 -10.97
N ALA A 143 1.24 7.83 -10.14
CA ALA A 143 1.61 6.43 -10.34
C ALA A 143 0.91 5.82 -11.57
N ARG A 144 -0.41 6.04 -11.70
CA ARG A 144 -1.20 5.58 -12.84
C ARG A 144 -0.65 6.08 -14.18
N ARG A 145 -0.30 7.37 -14.26
CA ARG A 145 0.30 7.96 -15.48
C ARG A 145 1.65 7.35 -15.87
N ARG A 146 2.31 6.65 -14.94
CA ARG A 146 3.62 5.99 -15.15
C ARG A 146 3.51 4.48 -15.29
N GLY A 147 2.30 3.93 -15.27
CA GLY A 147 2.09 2.48 -15.33
C GLY A 147 2.57 1.74 -14.08
N MET A 148 2.69 2.41 -12.93
CA MET A 148 2.90 1.73 -11.66
C MET A 148 1.63 0.95 -11.27
N ARG A 149 1.81 -0.17 -10.57
CA ARG A 149 0.73 -1.08 -10.18
C ARG A 149 0.15 -0.75 -8.81
N ALA A 150 0.96 -0.29 -7.86
CA ALA A 150 0.49 -0.01 -6.51
C ALA A 150 1.29 1.09 -5.81
N VAL A 151 0.64 1.78 -4.89
CA VAL A 151 1.25 2.76 -3.97
C VAL A 151 0.64 2.54 -2.59
N MET A 152 1.49 2.49 -1.58
CA MET A 152 1.09 2.45 -0.18
C MET A 152 1.84 3.52 0.60
N PHE A 153 1.14 4.26 1.44
CA PHE A 153 1.75 5.09 2.48
C PHE A 153 1.50 4.43 3.83
N VAL A 154 2.56 4.25 4.61
CA VAL A 154 2.49 3.71 5.97
C VAL A 154 3.13 4.68 6.94
N GLY A 155 2.59 4.74 8.15
CA GLY A 155 3.18 5.47 9.26
C GLY A 155 2.55 5.01 10.57
N ASP A 156 2.94 5.63 11.66
CA ASP A 156 2.41 5.25 12.98
C ASP A 156 0.90 5.50 13.04
N GLY A 157 0.13 4.41 13.12
CA GLY A 157 -1.32 4.45 13.25
C GLY A 157 -2.11 4.65 11.95
N PHE A 158 -1.47 4.59 10.77
CA PHE A 158 -2.21 4.65 9.50
C PHE A 158 -1.59 3.82 8.38
N GLN A 159 -2.45 3.44 7.44
CA GLN A 159 -2.12 2.84 6.15
C GLN A 159 -3.09 3.40 5.10
N LEU A 160 -2.54 3.87 3.98
CA LEU A 160 -3.31 4.26 2.80
C LEU A 160 -2.78 3.47 1.62
N GLU A 161 -3.64 2.80 0.88
CA GLU A 161 -3.22 1.91 -0.21
C GLU A 161 -4.08 2.05 -1.46
N TRP A 162 -3.45 1.79 -2.60
CA TRP A 162 -4.05 1.70 -3.92
C TRP A 162 -3.29 0.66 -4.72
N GLY A 163 -4.02 -0.14 -5.49
CA GLY A 163 -3.46 -1.22 -6.31
C GLY A 163 -3.55 -2.57 -5.61
N ASP A 164 -2.89 -3.55 -6.21
CA ASP A 164 -2.89 -4.93 -5.74
C ASP A 164 -1.63 -5.24 -4.93
N TRP A 165 -1.85 -5.61 -3.67
CA TRP A 165 -0.85 -5.97 -2.66
C TRP A 165 -0.92 -7.44 -2.26
N ASN A 166 -1.72 -8.26 -2.94
CA ASN A 166 -1.84 -9.69 -2.65
C ASN A 166 -1.18 -10.51 -3.77
N GLY A 167 0.06 -10.97 -3.56
CA GLY A 167 0.75 -11.82 -4.55
C GLY A 167 0.08 -13.17 -4.79
N CYS A 168 -0.79 -13.62 -3.88
CA CYS A 168 -1.37 -14.97 -3.86
C CYS A 168 -2.91 -15.04 -3.95
N LEU A 169 -3.63 -13.95 -4.23
CA LEU A 169 -5.10 -13.98 -4.28
C LEU A 169 -5.64 -13.40 -5.59
N ALA A 170 -6.38 -14.21 -6.34
CA ALA A 170 -7.38 -13.67 -7.25
C ALA A 170 -8.21 -12.65 -6.46
N SER A 171 -8.27 -11.42 -6.97
CA SER A 171 -8.86 -10.23 -6.36
C SER A 171 -10.07 -10.59 -5.48
N SER A 172 -9.87 -10.61 -4.16
CA SER A 172 -10.97 -10.73 -3.22
C SER A 172 -11.50 -9.32 -2.97
N ALA A 173 -12.80 -9.18 -3.18
CA ALA A 173 -13.55 -7.94 -3.10
C ALA A 173 -13.25 -7.15 -1.82
N THR A 174 -13.31 -5.84 -1.96
CA THR A 174 -13.23 -4.80 -0.94
C THR A 174 -13.82 -5.24 0.40
N THR A 175 -12.96 -5.50 1.39
CA THR A 175 -13.40 -5.57 2.79
C THR A 175 -13.35 -4.17 3.36
N GLU A 176 -14.47 -3.45 3.28
CA GLU A 176 -14.69 -2.34 4.19
C GLU A 176 -14.83 -2.94 5.60
N HIS A 177 -13.94 -2.56 6.53
CA HIS A 177 -14.16 -2.80 7.95
C HIS A 177 -14.90 -1.60 8.56
N PRO A 178 -16.21 -1.70 8.83
CA PRO A 178 -16.90 -0.73 9.68
C PRO A 178 -16.60 -1.06 11.15
N GLY A 179 -15.57 -0.42 11.70
CA GLY A 179 -15.42 -0.28 13.15
C GLY A 179 -16.34 0.82 13.68
N GLY A 180 -17.63 0.52 13.84
CA GLY A 180 -18.64 1.45 14.35
C GLY A 180 -19.53 0.77 15.39
N ILE A 181 -19.40 1.21 16.63
CA ILE A 181 -20.09 0.71 17.83
C ILE A 181 -21.61 0.80 17.63
N ALA A 182 -22.31 -0.34 17.66
CA ALA A 182 -23.76 -0.39 17.79
C ALA A 182 -24.13 -0.96 19.17
N ALA A 183 -24.31 -0.07 20.14
CA ALA A 183 -25.12 -0.35 21.31
C ALA A 183 -26.59 -0.22 20.91
N ALA A 184 -27.28 -1.33 20.71
CA ALA A 184 -28.72 -1.36 20.50
C ALA A 184 -29.39 -2.12 21.65
N THR A 185 -29.88 -1.36 22.62
CA THR A 185 -30.91 -1.78 23.57
C THR A 185 -32.20 -2.11 22.80
N ALA A 186 -32.62 -3.36 22.82
CA ALA A 186 -33.91 -3.79 22.29
C ALA A 186 -34.98 -3.65 23.39
N ALA A 187 -35.97 -2.79 23.16
CA ALA A 187 -37.24 -2.77 23.89
C ALA A 187 -38.40 -2.74 22.89
N GLY A 188 -39.20 -3.81 22.93
CA GLY A 188 -40.67 -3.78 22.85
C GLY A 188 -41.33 -3.32 21.55
N CYS A 189 -41.90 -4.27 20.82
CA CYS A 189 -42.83 -4.08 19.71
C CYS A 189 -44.23 -3.63 20.15
N GLY A 190 -44.91 -2.89 19.26
CA GLY A 190 -46.35 -2.64 19.23
C GLY A 190 -46.63 -1.16 18.94
N GLY A 191 -47.46 -0.73 18.00
CA GLY A 191 -48.37 -1.35 17.05
C GLY A 191 -49.10 -0.22 16.30
N THR A 192 -49.46 -0.48 15.04
CA THR A 192 -50.60 0.01 14.23
C THR A 192 -51.04 1.49 14.19
N ASP A 193 -51.42 1.85 12.96
CA ASP A 193 -52.48 2.80 12.54
C ASP A 193 -52.13 4.26 12.16
N ASP A 194 -52.15 4.45 10.84
CA ASP A 194 -53.13 5.21 10.08
C ASP A 194 -52.99 6.74 9.86
N ASP A 195 -53.30 7.07 8.60
CA ASP A 195 -53.89 8.28 8.05
C ASP A 195 -53.10 9.61 7.80
N ARG A 196 -53.17 9.98 6.51
CA ARG A 196 -53.41 11.30 5.88
C ARG A 196 -52.63 12.58 6.26
N HIS A 197 -52.21 13.21 5.15
CA HIS A 197 -52.43 14.61 4.75
C HIS A 197 -51.25 15.61 4.76
N ARG A 198 -51.15 16.26 3.58
CA ARG A 198 -50.79 17.67 3.27
C ARG A 198 -49.30 18.05 3.03
N ARG A 199 -49.05 18.30 1.74
CA ARG A 199 -48.52 19.51 1.04
C ARG A 199 -47.55 20.48 1.75
N ALA A 200 -46.69 21.02 0.86
CA ALA A 200 -45.92 22.27 0.90
C ALA A 200 -44.63 22.21 1.73
N ALA A 201 -43.56 22.92 1.42
CA ALA A 201 -43.05 23.64 0.23
C ALA A 201 -41.56 23.91 0.57
N ASP A 202 -40.76 24.21 -0.46
CA ASP A 202 -39.52 24.99 -0.47
C ASP A 202 -38.64 25.07 0.79
N LEU A 203 -37.33 24.89 0.59
CA LEU A 203 -36.34 25.95 0.85
C LEU A 203 -34.94 25.55 0.34
N ALA A 204 -34.26 26.57 -0.16
CA ALA A 204 -33.00 26.59 -0.87
C ALA A 204 -31.78 26.09 -0.08
N GLY A 205 -30.74 25.70 -0.83
CA GLY A 205 -29.36 25.60 -0.35
C GLY A 205 -28.38 25.85 -1.50
N PRO A 206 -27.52 26.88 -1.45
CA PRO A 206 -26.57 27.22 -2.51
C PRO A 206 -25.24 26.46 -2.38
N GLY A 207 -24.54 26.36 -3.52
CA GLY A 207 -23.10 26.26 -3.78
C GLY A 207 -22.12 25.73 -2.73
N ASP A 208 -21.30 24.76 -3.14
CA ASP A 208 -19.84 24.94 -3.18
C ASP A 208 -19.21 23.94 -4.16
N GLU A 209 -18.99 24.40 -5.40
CA GLU A 209 -18.02 23.79 -6.31
C GLU A 209 -16.62 24.26 -5.90
N VAL A 210 -15.81 23.37 -5.32
CA VAL A 210 -14.39 23.65 -5.10
C VAL A 210 -13.65 23.43 -6.42
N LEU A 211 -13.66 24.46 -7.27
CA LEU A 211 -12.79 24.57 -8.44
C LEU A 211 -11.37 24.91 -7.98
N ILE A 212 -10.50 23.90 -7.85
CA ILE A 212 -9.05 24.15 -7.69
C ILE A 212 -8.46 24.46 -9.07
N VAL A 213 -8.26 25.74 -9.33
CA VAL A 213 -7.49 26.24 -10.48
C VAL A 213 -6.01 25.86 -10.28
N LEU A 214 -5.57 24.80 -10.96
CA LEU A 214 -4.14 24.52 -11.13
C LEU A 214 -3.60 25.39 -12.26
N GLY A 215 -2.95 26.49 -11.87
CA GLY A 215 -2.22 27.35 -12.79
C GLY A 215 -1.20 26.55 -13.62
N HIS A 216 -1.39 26.59 -14.93
CA HIS A 216 -0.42 26.13 -15.92
C HIS A 216 0.89 26.93 -15.74
N ALA A 217 1.97 26.23 -15.39
CA ALA A 217 3.32 26.72 -15.63
C ALA A 217 3.96 25.81 -16.69
N CYS A 218 4.09 26.35 -17.89
CA CYS A 218 4.84 25.77 -18.99
C CYS A 218 6.30 25.59 -18.58
N PHE A 219 6.85 24.38 -18.75
CA PHE A 219 8.29 24.17 -18.77
C PHE A 219 8.80 24.35 -20.20
N ARG A 220 9.77 25.26 -20.38
CA ARG A 220 10.76 25.22 -21.45
C ARG A 220 11.97 24.46 -20.96
#